data_AF-A0A2N7WI41-F1
#
_entry.id   AF-A0A2N7WI41-F1
#
_cell.length_a   1.000
_cell.length_b   1.000
_cell.length_c   1.000
_cell.angle_alpha   90.00
_cell.angle_beta   90.00
_cell.angle_gamma   90.00
#
_symmetry.space_group_name_H-M   'P 1'
#
loop_
_entity.id
_entity.type
_entity.pdbx_description
1 polymer ?
#
loop_
_entity_poly.entity_id
_entity_poly.type
_entity_poly.pdbx_seq_one_letter_code
_entity_poly.pdbx_strand_id
1 'polypeptide(L)' 'MEHSDFQIGTEFYTESGLWRCTDVGSRTIVAVQVQDGYPGAKEAPPFVDAVEVVFDEYDFPGLSREPVAD' A
#
# COMPACT_ATOMS: atom_id res chain seq x y z
N MET A 1 2.34 -7.48 8.01
CA MET A 1 3.71 -6.99 7.69
C MET A 1 4.14 -6.07 8.82
N GLU A 2 5.41 -5.69 8.92
CA GLU A 2 5.90 -4.74 9.93
C GLU A 2 6.26 -3.39 9.29
N HIS A 3 6.29 -2.31 10.08
CA HIS A 3 6.63 -0.96 9.58
C HIS A 3 7.95 -0.93 8.79
N SER A 4 8.97 -1.65 9.29
CA SER A 4 10.29 -1.73 8.67
C SER A 4 10.34 -2.49 7.35
N ASP A 5 9.26 -3.18 6.95
CA ASP A 5 9.15 -3.82 5.64
C ASP A 5 8.86 -2.81 4.50
N PHE A 6 8.44 -1.59 4.84
CA PHE A 6 7.96 -0.63 3.86
C PHE A 6 9.05 0.33 3.38
N GLN A 7 9.03 0.53 2.06
CA GLN A 7 9.70 1.60 1.32
C GLN A 7 8.73 2.09 0.26
N ILE A 8 8.96 3.28 -0.29
CA ILE A 8 8.14 3.80 -1.40
C ILE A 8 8.19 2.80 -2.56
N GLY A 9 7.03 2.44 -3.09
CA GLY A 9 6.85 1.43 -4.12
C GLY A 9 6.65 0.00 -3.61
N THR A 10 6.78 -0.26 -2.30
CA THR A 10 6.42 -1.57 -1.72
C THR A 10 4.97 -1.88 -2.03
N GLU A 11 4.73 -3.06 -2.63
CA GLU A 11 3.40 -3.59 -2.85
C GLU A 11 3.01 -4.56 -1.73
N PHE A 12 1.76 -4.48 -1.30
CA PHE A 12 1.20 -5.31 -0.24
C PHE A 12 -0.29 -5.54 -0.46
N TYR A 13 -0.82 -6.58 0.16
CA TYR A 13 -2.23 -6.94 0.09
C TYR A 13 -2.92 -6.64 1.41
N THR A 14 -4.21 -6.37 1.27
CA THR A 14 -5.23 -6.31 2.33
C THR A 14 -6.40 -7.17 1.87
N GLU A 15 -7.45 -7.30 2.69
CA GLU A 15 -8.73 -7.89 2.26
C GLU A 15 -9.35 -7.17 1.05
N SER A 16 -9.07 -5.87 0.88
CA SER A 16 -9.60 -5.10 -0.26
C SER A 16 -8.78 -5.27 -1.54
N GLY A 17 -7.65 -5.99 -1.51
CA GLY A 17 -6.80 -6.25 -2.67
C GLY A 17 -5.40 -5.63 -2.57
N LEU A 18 -4.79 -5.34 -3.72
CA LEU A 18 -3.41 -4.89 -3.86
C LEU A 18 -3.28 -3.38 -3.63
N TRP A 19 -2.24 -3.00 -2.90
CA TRP A 19 -1.88 -1.62 -2.58
C TRP A 19 -0.40 -1.37 -2.89
N ARG A 20 -0.06 -0.12 -3.17
CA ARG A 20 1.31 0.35 -3.33
C ARG A 20 1.60 1.51 -2.39
N CYS A 21 2.63 1.37 -1.58
CA CYS A 21 3.12 2.39 -0.66
C CYS A 21 3.66 3.60 -1.43
N THR A 22 3.21 4.80 -1.07
CA THR A 22 3.61 6.09 -1.66
C THR A 22 4.42 6.96 -0.72
N ASP A 23 4.30 6.76 0.60
CA ASP A 23 5.10 7.43 1.63
C ASP A 23 5.25 6.58 2.90
N VAL A 24 6.35 6.77 3.63
CA VAL A 24 6.65 6.05 4.88
C VAL A 24 6.91 7.06 5.99
N GLY A 25 5.93 7.21 6.89
CA GLY A 25 6.05 8.00 8.12
C GLY A 25 6.73 7.21 9.24
N SER A 26 6.78 7.77 10.45
CA SER A 26 7.43 7.12 11.60
C SER A 26 6.63 5.96 12.22
N ARG A 27 5.30 5.97 12.07
CA ARG A 27 4.38 4.96 12.61
C ARG A 27 3.25 4.61 11.64
N THR A 28 3.36 5.11 10.41
CA THR A 28 2.33 5.02 9.38
C THR A 28 2.99 4.81 8.03
N ILE A 29 2.21 4.30 7.08
CA ILE A 29 2.49 4.40 5.66
C ILE A 29 1.31 5.07 4.97
N VAL A 30 1.55 5.69 3.83
CA VAL A 30 0.50 6.13 2.90
C VAL A 30 0.57 5.21 1.70
N ALA A 31 -0.57 4.75 1.21
CA ALA A 31 -0.64 3.89 0.04
C ALA A 31 -1.87 4.18 -0.81
N VAL A 32 -1.76 3.78 -2.08
CA VAL A 32 -2.86 3.81 -3.04
C VAL A 32 -3.21 2.40 -3.46
N GLN A 33 -4.50 2.15 -3.68
CA GLN A 33 -4.93 0.85 -4.16
C GLN A 33 -4.58 0.70 -5.65
N VAL A 34 -4.07 -0.47 -6.02
CA VAL A 34 -3.79 -0.82 -7.41
C VAL A 34 -5.01 -1.54 -7.97
N GLN A 35 -5.77 -0.86 -8.83
CA GLN A 35 -6.95 -1.39 -9.51
C GLN A 35 -6.74 -1.33 -11.02
N ASP A 36 -7.04 -2.42 -11.72
CA ASP A 36 -6.93 -2.51 -13.19
C ASP A 36 -5.57 -2.05 -13.75
N GLY A 37 -4.49 -2.27 -12.99
CA GLY A 37 -3.12 -1.90 -13.36
C GLY A 37 -2.74 -0.43 -13.12
N TYR A 38 -3.64 0.36 -12.52
CA TYR A 38 -3.39 1.74 -12.12
C TYR A 38 -3.32 1.88 -10.57
N PRO A 39 -2.36 2.63 -10.03
CA PRO A 39 -1.24 3.24 -10.74
C PRO A 39 -0.25 2.21 -11.26
N GLY A 40 0.43 2.54 -12.36
CA GLY A 40 1.45 1.67 -12.94
C GLY A 40 2.73 1.60 -12.08
N ALA A 41 3.46 0.49 -12.13
CA ALA A 41 4.65 0.29 -11.29
C ALA A 41 5.79 1.33 -11.47
N LYS A 42 5.79 2.07 -12.59
CA LYS A 42 6.77 3.13 -12.89
C LYS A 42 6.18 4.54 -12.82
N GLU A 43 4.90 4.64 -12.47
CA GLU A 43 4.21 5.90 -12.38
C GLU A 43 4.56 6.57 -11.06
N ALA A 44 4.99 7.82 -11.12
CA ALA A 44 5.29 8.61 -9.94
C ALA A 44 4.06 9.44 -9.53
N PRO A 45 3.85 9.69 -8.23
CA PRO A 45 2.79 10.56 -7.78
C PRO A 45 2.96 12.01 -8.31
N PRO A 46 1.88 12.81 -8.39
CA PRO A 46 0.55 12.53 -7.84
C PRO A 46 -0.31 11.61 -8.72
N PHE A 47 -1.00 10.66 -8.09
CA PHE A 47 -1.96 9.77 -8.76
C PHE A 47 -3.34 10.41 -8.79
N VAL A 48 -3.68 11.08 -9.89
CA VAL A 48 -4.89 11.91 -10.01
C VAL A 48 -6.20 11.14 -9.77
N ASP A 49 -6.23 9.88 -10.18
CA ASP A 49 -7.41 9.01 -10.08
C ASP A 49 -7.31 7.95 -8.96
N ALA A 50 -6.33 8.05 -8.05
CA ALA A 50 -6.20 7.13 -6.92
C ALA A 50 -6.36 7.87 -5.59
N VAL A 51 -7.03 7.22 -4.63
CA VAL A 51 -7.16 7.74 -3.26
C VAL A 51 -5.98 7.25 -2.43
N GLU A 52 -5.27 8.19 -1.82
CA GLU A 52 -4.26 7.89 -0.81
C GLU A 52 -4.92 7.57 0.54
N VAL A 53 -4.50 6.47 1.14
CA VAL A 53 -5.00 5.97 2.43
C VAL A 53 -3.83 5.80 3.37
N VAL A 54 -4.03 6.23 4.62
CA VAL A 54 -3.06 6.06 5.71
C VAL A 54 -3.31 4.73 6.39
N PHE A 55 -2.26 3.93 6.53
CA PHE A 55 -2.25 2.74 7.37
C PHE A 55 -1.32 3.00 8.56
N ASP A 56 -1.78 2.75 9.78
CA ASP A 56 -0.99 2.90 10.98
C ASP A 56 -0.53 1.55 11.56
N GLU A 57 0.20 1.59 12.66
CA GLU A 57 0.76 0.40 13.30
C GLU A 57 -0.28 -0.67 13.71
N TYR A 58 -1.55 -0.30 13.88
CA TYR A 58 -2.63 -1.24 14.17
C TYR A 58 -3.17 -1.93 12.93
N ASP A 59 -2.96 -1.36 11.74
CA ASP A 59 -3.33 -1.97 10.47
C ASP A 59 -2.30 -3.02 9.99
N PHE A 60 -1.03 -2.84 10.38
CA PHE A 60 0.10 -3.65 9.91
C PHE A 60 -0.07 -5.17 10.06
N PRO A 61 -0.67 -5.72 11.14
CA PRO A 61 -0.96 -7.15 11.26
C PRO A 61 -1.86 -7.71 10.13
N GLY A 62 -2.72 -6.87 9.55
CA GLY A 62 -3.62 -7.26 8.43
C GLY A 62 -2.99 -7.17 7.04
N LEU A 63 -1.74 -6.71 6.93
CA LEU A 63 -1.04 -6.53 5.65
C LEU A 63 -0.23 -7.77 5.30
N SER A 64 -0.27 -8.20 4.04
CA SER A 64 0.43 -9.41 3.57
C SER A 64 1.22 -9.19 2.26
N ARG A 65 2.23 -10.02 2.03
CA ARG A 65 2.98 -10.04 0.75
C ARG A 65 2.29 -10.87 -0.34
N GLU A 66 1.37 -11.71 0.07
CA GLU A 66 0.58 -12.59 -0.78
C GLU A 66 -0.89 -12.20 -0.68
N PRO A 67 -1.73 -12.47 -1.70
CA PRO A 67 -3.16 -12.25 -1.62
C PRO A 67 -3.76 -12.92 -0.37
N VAL A 68 -4.64 -12.20 0.34
CA VAL A 68 -5.37 -12.76 1.46
C VAL A 68 -6.31 -13.84 0.89
N ALA A 69 -6.15 -15.08 1.34
CA ALA A 69 -7.04 -16.19 0.95
C ALA A 69 -8.37 -16.06 1.71
N ASP A 70 -9.48 -16.36 1.01
CA ASP A 70 -10.83 -16.50 1.58
C ASP A 70 -10.90 -17.63 2.63
#